data_AF-W5SHB7-F1
#
_entry.id   AF-W5SHB7-F1
#
_cell.length_a   1.000
_cell.length_b   1.000
_cell.length_c   1.000
_cell.angle_alpha   90.00
_cell.angle_beta   90.00
_cell.angle_gamma   90.00
#
_symmetry.space_group_name_H-M   'P 1'
#
loop_
_entity.id
_entity.type
_entity.pdbx_description
1 polymer ?
#
loop_
_entity_poly.entity_id
_entity_poly.type
_entity_poly.pdbx_seq_one_letter_code
_entity_poly.pdbx_strand_id
1 'polypeptide(L)'
;MVLVSCNSGGVAEDPKHVYLTSIANLGKGFLDVFVTFKDMVAGAFGIKADTKKSDIGKYFTDIESTMTTVKEKLQDEVAKNGNYVKVKTVVDKFVADV
;
A
#
# COMPACT_ATOMS: atom_id res chain seq x y z
N MET A 1 11.12 54.45 18.53
CA MET A 1 11.91 53.24 18.83
C MET A 1 11.04 52.05 18.45
N VAL A 2 11.43 51.39 17.37
CA VAL A 2 10.80 50.18 16.81
C VAL A 2 11.15 49.03 17.73
N LEU A 3 10.18 48.19 18.12
CA LEU A 3 10.33 46.73 18.28
C LEU A 3 8.92 46.10 18.45
N VAL A 4 8.16 45.97 17.35
CA VAL A 4 7.11 44.96 17.28
C VAL A 4 7.79 43.69 16.76
N SER A 5 8.20 42.85 17.70
CA SER A 5 8.78 41.54 17.42
C SER A 5 7.69 40.62 16.88
N CYS A 6 7.60 40.57 15.54
CA CYS A 6 6.79 39.60 14.82
C CYS A 6 7.57 38.27 14.83
N ASN A 7 7.42 37.48 15.91
CA ASN A 7 7.89 36.10 15.92
C ASN A 7 6.87 35.18 15.24
N SER A 8 6.63 35.42 13.94
CA SER A 8 5.86 34.53 13.06
C SER A 8 6.73 33.32 12.71
N GLY A 9 7.00 32.47 13.69
CA GLY A 9 7.77 31.23 13.55
C GLY A 9 6.90 30.00 13.23
N GLY A 10 5.66 30.19 12.78
CA GLY A 10 4.82 29.10 12.29
C GLY A 10 4.73 29.20 10.78
N VAL A 11 5.65 28.56 10.06
CA VAL A 11 5.43 28.30 8.63
C VAL A 11 4.27 27.31 8.57
N ALA A 12 3.05 27.81 8.40
CA ALA A 12 1.94 26.96 8.01
C ALA A 12 2.36 26.29 6.70
N GLU A 13 2.42 24.96 6.68
CA GLU A 13 2.79 24.23 5.47
C GLU A 13 1.84 24.61 4.34
N ASP A 14 2.42 24.96 3.20
CA ASP A 14 1.66 25.36 2.03
C ASP A 14 0.68 24.23 1.65
N PRO A 15 -0.63 24.50 1.50
CA PRO A 15 -1.64 23.46 1.25
C PRO A 15 -1.34 22.61 0.00
N LYS A 16 -0.66 23.19 -0.99
CA LYS A 16 -0.23 22.50 -2.21
C LYS A 16 0.90 21.52 -1.92
N HIS A 17 1.87 21.92 -1.09
CA HIS A 17 2.94 21.04 -0.63
C HIS A 17 2.40 19.84 0.16
N VAL A 18 1.47 20.07 1.08
CA VAL A 18 0.82 19.00 1.87
C VAL A 18 0.06 18.03 0.96
N TYR A 19 -0.69 18.55 -0.01
CA TYR A 19 -1.43 17.74 -0.97
C TYR A 19 -0.52 16.86 -1.83
N LEU A 20 0.54 17.45 -2.41
CA LEU A 20 1.49 16.70 -3.24
C LEU A 20 2.24 15.63 -2.43
N THR A 21 2.60 15.95 -1.18
CA THR A 21 3.25 15.01 -0.26
C THR A 21 2.32 13.84 0.07
N SER A 22 1.04 14.10 0.31
CA SER A 22 0.03 13.05 0.54
C SER A 22 -0.10 12.10 -0.66
N ILE A 23 -0.15 12.62 -1.89
CA ILE A 23 -0.19 11.78 -3.11
C ILE A 23 1.10 10.99 -3.27
N ALA A 24 2.26 11.61 -3.04
CA ALA A 24 3.56 10.93 -3.15
C ALA A 24 3.68 9.77 -2.15
N ASN A 25 3.25 9.98 -0.90
CA ASN A 25 3.24 8.94 0.13
C ASN A 25 2.28 7.80 -0.24
N LEU A 26 1.07 8.13 -0.72
CA LEU A 26 0.11 7.14 -1.19
C LEU A 26 0.65 6.30 -2.35
N GLY A 27 1.26 6.96 -3.35
CA GLY A 27 1.87 6.29 -4.49
C GLY A 27 3.03 5.36 -4.08
N LYS A 28 3.86 5.83 -3.13
CA LYS A 28 4.95 5.02 -2.58
C LYS A 28 4.42 3.80 -1.82
N GLY A 29 3.43 3.97 -0.96
CA GLY A 29 2.88 2.88 -0.18
C GLY A 29 2.24 1.80 -1.06
N PHE A 30 1.49 2.19 -2.10
CA PHE A 30 1.00 1.20 -3.09
C PHE A 30 2.13 0.48 -3.81
N LEU A 31 3.18 1.19 -4.22
CA LEU A 31 4.34 0.57 -4.86
C LEU A 31 5.00 -0.46 -3.93
N ASP A 32 5.14 -0.17 -2.64
CA ASP A 32 5.69 -1.11 -1.64
C ASP A 32 4.81 -2.37 -1.49
N VAL A 33 3.48 -2.23 -1.54
CA VAL A 33 2.56 -3.38 -1.56
C VAL A 33 2.79 -4.25 -2.80
N PHE A 34 2.90 -3.66 -3.98
CA PHE A 34 3.12 -4.40 -5.23
C PHE A 34 4.50 -5.06 -5.31
N VAL A 35 5.55 -4.40 -4.79
CA VAL A 35 6.88 -5.01 -4.69
C VAL A 35 6.85 -6.22 -3.76
N THR A 36 6.22 -6.09 -2.58
CA THR A 36 6.05 -7.22 -1.66
C THR A 36 5.30 -8.38 -2.33
N PHE A 37 4.19 -8.08 -3.02
CA PHE A 37 3.40 -9.08 -3.74
C PHE A 37 4.24 -9.81 -4.78
N LYS A 38 5.00 -9.06 -5.59
CA LYS A 38 5.90 -9.63 -6.60
C LYS A 38 6.91 -10.61 -5.96
N ASP A 39 7.51 -10.25 -4.84
CA ASP A 39 8.51 -11.09 -4.17
C ASP A 39 7.87 -12.37 -3.60
N MET A 40 6.66 -12.28 -3.04
CA MET A 40 5.89 -13.43 -2.54
C MET A 40 5.48 -14.39 -3.68
N VAL A 41 4.99 -13.83 -4.80
CA VAL A 41 4.63 -14.58 -6.01
C VAL A 41 5.85 -15.26 -6.62
N ALA A 42 6.99 -14.57 -6.72
CA ALA A 42 8.22 -15.17 -7.25
C ALA A 42 8.68 -16.37 -6.40
N GLY A 43 8.47 -16.33 -5.08
CA GLY A 43 8.75 -17.46 -4.18
C GLY A 43 7.76 -18.62 -4.30
N ALA A 44 6.47 -18.33 -4.51
CA ALA A 44 5.42 -19.35 -4.56
C ALA A 44 5.35 -20.07 -5.93
N PHE A 45 5.48 -19.36 -7.06
CA PHE A 45 5.11 -19.86 -8.40
C PHE A 45 6.12 -20.81 -9.09
N GLY A 46 7.06 -21.40 -8.34
CA GLY A 46 8.13 -22.27 -8.84
C GLY A 46 7.73 -23.72 -9.20
N ILE A 47 6.45 -24.02 -9.47
CA ILE A 47 5.98 -25.39 -9.77
C ILE A 47 6.56 -25.90 -11.09
N LYS A 48 7.16 -27.09 -11.05
CA LYS A 48 7.65 -27.85 -12.21
C LYS A 48 6.87 -29.15 -12.32
N ALA A 49 6.99 -29.87 -13.44
CA ALA A 49 6.31 -31.14 -13.67
C ALA A 49 6.60 -32.20 -12.57
N ASP A 50 7.74 -32.06 -11.88
CA ASP A 50 8.24 -33.02 -10.89
C ASP A 50 7.88 -32.65 -9.42
N THR A 51 7.11 -31.58 -9.22
CA THR A 51 6.73 -31.10 -7.88
C THR A 51 5.83 -32.11 -7.15
N LYS A 52 6.16 -32.45 -5.90
CA LYS A 52 5.40 -33.44 -5.12
C LYS A 52 3.98 -32.93 -4.85
N LYS A 53 3.00 -33.85 -4.77
CA LYS A 53 1.61 -33.49 -4.44
C LYS A 53 1.46 -32.71 -3.12
N SER A 54 2.29 -33.00 -2.12
CA SER A 54 2.33 -32.25 -0.85
C SER A 54 2.72 -30.78 -1.05
N ASP A 55 3.61 -30.52 -1.99
CA ASP A 55 4.17 -29.19 -2.26
C ASP A 55 3.17 -28.36 -3.08
N ILE A 56 2.28 -29.03 -3.84
CA ILE A 56 1.12 -28.40 -4.51
C ILE A 56 0.09 -27.91 -3.47
N GLY A 57 -0.17 -28.68 -2.41
CA GLY A 57 -1.06 -28.24 -1.33
C GLY A 57 -0.50 -26.99 -0.64
N LYS A 58 0.79 -27.01 -0.31
CA LYS A 58 1.50 -25.86 0.25
C LYS A 58 1.44 -24.64 -0.67
N TYR A 59 1.55 -24.83 -1.98
CA TYR A 59 1.44 -23.75 -2.96
C TYR A 59 0.11 -23.00 -2.90
N PHE A 60 -1.02 -23.71 -2.81
CA PHE A 60 -2.33 -23.06 -2.70
C PHE A 60 -2.47 -22.28 -1.39
N THR A 61 -1.94 -22.82 -0.29
CA THR A 61 -1.88 -22.09 0.99
C THR A 61 -0.99 -20.85 0.91
N ASP A 62 0.15 -20.92 0.22
CA ASP A 62 1.05 -19.78 0.04
C ASP A 62 0.40 -18.68 -0.83
N ILE A 63 -0.40 -19.06 -1.85
CA ILE A 63 -1.21 -18.11 -2.63
C ILE A 63 -2.26 -17.44 -1.74
N GLU A 64 -3.03 -18.20 -0.97
CA GLU A 64 -4.06 -17.68 -0.06
C GLU A 64 -3.47 -16.68 0.93
N SER A 65 -2.34 -17.04 1.55
CA SER A 65 -1.60 -16.18 2.47
C SER A 65 -1.11 -14.90 1.79
N THR A 66 -0.59 -15.01 0.57
CA THR A 66 -0.15 -13.86 -0.23
C THR A 66 -1.31 -12.92 -0.54
N MET A 67 -2.45 -13.44 -1.00
CA MET A 67 -3.64 -12.64 -1.34
C MET A 67 -4.22 -11.95 -0.11
N THR A 68 -4.28 -12.64 1.02
CA THR A 68 -4.72 -12.07 2.30
C THR A 68 -3.80 -10.93 2.75
N THR A 69 -2.49 -11.12 2.68
CA THR A 69 -1.50 -10.10 3.05
C THR A 69 -1.61 -8.86 2.16
N VAL A 70 -1.81 -9.02 0.85
CA VAL A 70 -2.01 -7.89 -0.06
C VAL A 70 -3.27 -7.12 0.28
N LYS A 71 -4.39 -7.82 0.53
CA LYS A 71 -5.66 -7.21 0.92
C LYS A 71 -5.51 -6.35 2.18
N GLU A 72 -4.89 -6.89 3.22
CA GLU A 72 -4.63 -6.15 4.46
C GLU A 72 -3.75 -4.92 4.22
N LYS A 73 -2.65 -5.06 3.46
CA LYS A 73 -1.73 -3.95 3.18
C LYS A 73 -2.38 -2.84 2.34
N LEU A 74 -3.24 -3.16 1.38
CA LEU A 74 -3.98 -2.17 0.60
C LEU A 74 -4.98 -1.39 1.47
N GLN A 75 -5.68 -2.06 2.38
CA GLN A 75 -6.60 -1.42 3.31
C GLN A 75 -5.86 -0.49 4.27
N ASP A 76 -4.73 -0.95 4.81
CA ASP A 76 -3.83 -0.17 5.65
C ASP A 76 -3.32 1.09 4.96
N GLU A 77 -2.92 0.97 3.69
CA GLU A 77 -2.41 2.09 2.91
C GLU A 77 -3.49 3.15 2.68
N VAL A 78 -4.71 2.73 2.35
CA VAL A 78 -5.86 3.63 2.23
C VAL A 78 -6.23 4.27 3.57
N ALA A 79 -6.16 3.53 4.68
CA ALA A 79 -6.46 4.09 6.00
C ALA A 79 -5.41 5.12 6.45
N LYS A 80 -4.13 4.89 6.14
CA LYS A 80 -3.00 5.76 6.52
C LYS A 80 -2.88 6.99 5.62
N ASN A 81 -3.01 6.82 4.31
CA ASN A 81 -2.67 7.83 3.31
C ASN A 81 -3.86 8.23 2.40
N GLY A 82 -4.97 7.51 2.48
CA GLY A 82 -6.10 7.60 1.54
C GLY A 82 -7.22 8.52 1.99
N ASN A 83 -7.01 9.84 1.87
CA ASN A 83 -8.14 10.81 1.88
C ASN A 83 -8.80 10.95 0.49
N TYR A 84 -8.61 9.97 -0.39
CA TYR A 84 -9.04 10.00 -1.79
C TYR A 84 -10.17 8.98 -2.02
N VAL A 85 -11.40 9.48 -2.05
CA VAL A 85 -12.62 8.67 -2.16
C VAL A 85 -12.55 7.65 -3.31
N LYS A 86 -12.08 8.08 -4.50
CA LYS A 86 -11.97 7.19 -5.66
C LYS A 86 -11.00 6.04 -5.44
N VAL A 87 -9.86 6.28 -4.79
CA VAL A 87 -8.86 5.25 -4.48
C VAL A 87 -9.45 4.26 -3.49
N LYS A 88 -10.09 4.76 -2.42
CA LYS A 88 -10.79 3.93 -1.44
C LYS A 88 -11.83 3.03 -2.11
N THR A 89 -12.68 3.58 -2.99
CA THR A 89 -13.69 2.78 -3.71
C THR A 89 -13.07 1.68 -4.57
N VAL A 90 -11.96 1.96 -5.27
CA VAL A 90 -11.29 0.95 -6.10
C VAL A 90 -10.69 -0.16 -5.23
N VAL A 91 -10.05 0.20 -4.10
CA VAL A 91 -9.49 -0.78 -3.17
C VAL A 91 -10.59 -1.61 -2.51
N ASP A 92 -11.66 -0.99 -2.02
CA ASP A 92 -12.79 -1.69 -1.41
C ASP A 92 -13.42 -2.68 -2.40
N LYS A 93 -13.58 -2.27 -3.67
CA LYS A 93 -14.09 -3.16 -4.72
C LYS A 93 -13.15 -4.32 -4.99
N PHE A 94 -11.85 -4.05 -5.17
CA PHE A 94 -10.85 -5.09 -5.37
C PHE A 94 -10.84 -6.11 -4.22
N VAL A 95 -11.05 -5.64 -2.98
CA VAL A 95 -11.06 -6.45 -1.77
C VAL A 95 -12.35 -7.27 -1.59
N ALA A 96 -13.46 -6.82 -2.15
CA ALA A 96 -14.76 -7.49 -2.08
C ALA A 96 -14.99 -8.49 -3.22
N ASP A 97 -14.40 -8.23 -4.39
CA ASP A 97 -14.53 -9.08 -5.59
C ASP A 97 -13.53 -10.28 -5.60
N VAL A 98 -12.61 -10.34 -4.62
CA VAL A 98 -11.62 -11.43 -4.40
C VAL A 98 -11.99 -12.21 -3.15
#